data_AF-A0A7W8GEV8-F1
#
_entry.id   AF-A0A7W8GEV8-F1
#
_cell.length_a   1.000
_cell.length_b   1.000
_cell.length_c   1.000
_cell.angle_alpha   90.00
_cell.angle_beta   90.00
_cell.angle_gamma   90.00
#
_symmetry.space_group_name_H-M   'P 1'
#
loop_
_entity.id
_entity.type
_entity.pdbx_description
1 polymer ?
#
loop_
_entity_poly.entity_id
_entity_poly.type
_entity_poly.pdbx_seq_one_letter_code
_entity_poly.pdbx_strand_id
1 'polypeptide(L)'
;MKRRAAALLLCGVLGATPPGLAQTVTLPVAQTAPVAGTPLLLLDGQRLTLKVAFRPGDRLGPAYPPAGPFSRAHPAYYPMQAEEGGGGGPLRLTVATSLPRAVLVLRAQPVPPVAGGSALPADRIEYSVNGAPWQPSRGLQVVALLPAGGQATFEIALRLRLEGDEPAGVGQIQLSWTVEAQ
;
A
#
# COMPACT_ATOMS: atom_id res chain seq x y z
N MET A 1 13.67 0.98 54.47
CA MET A 1 14.17 1.56 53.19
C MET A 1 12.94 1.85 52.32
N LYS A 2 12.33 3.06 52.30
CA LYS A 2 12.67 4.24 51.45
C LYS A 2 13.14 3.80 50.05
N ARG A 3 12.48 4.10 48.91
CA ARG A 3 11.93 5.39 48.44
C ARG A 3 10.87 5.24 47.30
N ARG A 4 9.81 6.06 47.38
CA ARG A 4 9.17 6.96 46.35
C ARG A 4 8.65 6.33 45.04
N ALA A 5 7.35 6.29 44.72
CA ALA A 5 6.32 7.33 44.55
C ALA A 5 6.54 8.29 43.37
N ALA A 6 5.64 8.23 42.37
CA ALA A 6 5.15 9.39 41.62
C ALA A 6 3.76 9.08 41.05
N ALA A 7 2.78 9.85 41.53
CA ALA A 7 1.42 9.91 41.03
C ALA A 7 1.34 10.77 39.77
N LEU A 8 0.34 10.54 38.92
CA LEU A 8 -0.31 11.62 38.20
C LEU A 8 -1.83 11.38 38.25
N LEU A 9 -2.53 12.39 38.75
CA LEU A 9 -3.97 12.45 39.03
C LEU A 9 -4.47 13.73 38.34
N LEU A 10 -5.76 13.72 37.95
CA LEU A 10 -6.58 14.83 37.40
C LEU A 10 -6.36 15.13 35.90
N CYS A 11 -7.36 15.42 35.05
CA CYS A 11 -8.80 15.73 35.13
C CYS A 11 -9.39 15.24 33.78
N GLY A 12 -10.60 14.71 33.65
CA GLY A 12 -11.86 15.41 33.87
C GLY A 12 -12.32 16.19 32.63
N VAL A 13 -12.95 15.50 31.66
CA VAL A 13 -14.07 16.04 30.85
C VAL A 13 -15.02 14.88 30.53
N LEU A 14 -15.92 14.56 31.46
CA LEU A 14 -17.18 13.89 31.15
C LEU A 14 -18.10 14.97 30.58
N GLY A 15 -17.93 15.29 29.31
CA GLY A 15 -18.88 16.10 28.55
C GLY A 15 -19.97 15.17 28.05
N ALA A 16 -21.19 15.35 28.57
CA ALA A 16 -22.38 14.70 28.05
C ALA A 16 -22.53 15.00 26.55
N THR A 17 -22.47 13.97 25.72
CA THR A 17 -22.76 14.08 24.29
C THR A 17 -24.28 14.12 24.08
N PRO A 18 -24.83 15.12 23.37
CA PRO A 18 -26.23 15.09 22.95
C PRO A 18 -26.48 13.91 22.00
N PRO A 19 -27.70 13.33 21.99
CA PRO A 19 -28.02 12.25 21.06
C PRO A 19 -28.14 12.84 19.66
N GLY A 20 -27.22 12.49 18.77
CA GLY A 20 -27.34 12.81 17.35
C GLY A 20 -26.12 13.45 16.73
N LEU A 21 -24.96 12.80 16.78
CA LEU A 21 -24.00 12.78 15.67
C LEU A 21 -23.27 11.44 15.77
N ALA A 22 -23.53 10.54 14.83
CA ALA A 22 -22.72 9.33 14.67
C ALA A 22 -21.29 9.79 14.31
N GLN A 23 -20.41 9.86 15.31
CA GLN A 23 -18.99 10.02 15.07
C GLN A 23 -18.49 8.68 14.51
N THR A 24 -18.38 8.58 13.19
CA THR A 24 -17.71 7.45 12.55
C THR A 24 -16.22 7.58 12.84
N VAL A 25 -15.80 7.09 14.01
CA VAL A 25 -14.39 6.92 14.34
C VAL A 25 -13.84 5.88 13.38
N THR A 26 -13.05 6.33 12.41
CA THR A 26 -12.56 5.47 11.35
C THR A 26 -11.07 5.25 11.51
N LEU A 27 -10.71 4.05 11.98
CA LEU A 27 -9.32 3.68 12.19
C LEU A 27 -8.66 3.31 10.84
N PRO A 28 -7.39 3.71 10.61
CA PRO A 28 -6.66 3.22 9.45
C PRO A 28 -6.47 1.70 9.57
N VAL A 29 -6.90 0.96 8.55
CA VAL A 29 -6.66 -0.49 8.48
C VAL A 29 -5.26 -0.69 7.89
N ALA A 30 -4.31 -1.09 8.74
CA ALA A 30 -2.96 -1.46 8.34
C ALA A 30 -2.85 -2.98 8.21
N GLN A 31 -2.48 -3.49 7.04
CA GLN A 31 -2.27 -4.93 6.80
C GLN A 31 -0.85 -5.20 6.29
N THR A 32 -0.30 -6.36 6.64
CA THR A 32 1.11 -6.72 6.37
C THR A 32 1.33 -7.42 5.04
N ALA A 33 0.28 -8.00 4.44
CA ALA A 33 0.30 -8.55 3.09
C ALA A 33 -1.13 -8.65 2.52
N PRO A 34 -1.37 -8.30 1.25
CA PRO A 34 -2.63 -8.62 0.60
C PRO A 34 -2.73 -10.13 0.37
N VAL A 35 -3.80 -10.74 0.87
CA VAL A 35 -4.13 -12.13 0.51
C VAL A 35 -4.77 -12.10 -0.87
N ALA A 36 -4.14 -12.79 -1.84
CA ALA A 36 -4.64 -12.82 -3.21
C ALA A 36 -6.12 -13.22 -3.27
N GLY A 37 -6.91 -12.42 -3.99
CA GLY A 37 -8.35 -12.64 -4.13
C GLY A 37 -9.21 -12.20 -2.94
N THR A 38 -8.63 -11.75 -1.82
CA THR A 38 -9.42 -11.17 -0.72
C THR A 38 -9.82 -9.74 -1.07
N PRO A 39 -11.12 -9.43 -1.19
CA PRO A 39 -11.57 -8.08 -1.49
C PRO A 39 -11.38 -7.19 -0.25
N LEU A 40 -10.75 -6.03 -0.46
CA LEU A 40 -10.66 -4.98 0.54
C LEU A 40 -11.72 -3.91 0.28
N LEU A 41 -12.31 -3.34 1.34
CA LEU A 41 -13.26 -2.24 1.24
C LEU A 41 -12.62 -0.94 1.74
N LEU A 42 -12.77 0.13 0.97
CA LEU A 42 -12.34 1.48 1.33
C LEU A 42 -13.51 2.46 1.21
N LEU A 43 -13.79 3.19 2.29
CA LEU A 43 -14.85 4.20 2.38
C LEU A 43 -14.28 5.63 2.26
N ASP A 44 -15.17 6.62 2.16
CA ASP A 44 -14.80 8.04 2.21
C ASP A 44 -14.00 8.38 3.46
N GLY A 45 -12.92 9.14 3.30
CA GLY A 45 -12.04 9.56 4.40
C GLY A 45 -11.20 8.43 5.02
N GLN A 46 -11.40 7.17 4.60
CA GLN A 46 -10.55 6.06 5.04
C GLN A 46 -9.21 6.05 4.31
N ARG A 47 -8.22 5.51 5.02
CA ARG A 47 -6.94 5.13 4.45
C ARG A 47 -6.70 3.65 4.68
N LEU A 48 -6.49 2.92 3.57
CA LEU A 48 -5.96 1.57 3.60
C LEU A 48 -4.44 1.65 3.48
N THR A 49 -3.71 1.00 4.37
CA THR A 49 -2.25 0.91 4.30
C THR A 49 -1.81 -0.54 4.23
N LEU A 50 -1.03 -0.89 3.21
CA LEU A 50 -0.45 -2.21 3.01
C LEU A 50 1.06 -2.12 3.05
N LYS A 51 1.71 -3.00 3.81
CA LYS A 51 3.11 -3.33 3.58
C LYS A 51 3.15 -4.42 2.51
N VAL A 52 4.00 -4.25 1.51
CA VAL A 52 4.17 -5.23 0.43
C VAL A 52 5.65 -5.52 0.26
N ALA A 53 5.93 -6.78 -0.07
CA ALA A 53 7.28 -7.28 -0.22
C ALA A 53 7.56 -7.68 -1.67
N PHE A 54 8.81 -7.47 -2.07
CA PHE A 54 9.36 -7.95 -3.32
C PHE A 54 10.62 -8.75 -2.99
N ARG A 55 10.82 -9.86 -3.71
CA ARG A 55 12.03 -10.68 -3.58
C ARG A 55 12.85 -10.64 -4.88
N PRO A 56 13.69 -9.60 -5.06
CA PRO A 56 14.79 -9.67 -6.01
C PRO A 56 15.64 -10.92 -5.77
N GLY A 57 16.16 -11.54 -6.83
CA GLY A 57 17.02 -12.73 -6.74
C GLY A 57 16.35 -14.08 -6.46
N ASP A 58 15.02 -14.18 -6.38
CA ASP A 58 14.34 -15.49 -6.27
C ASP A 58 14.53 -16.31 -7.56
N ARG A 59 15.12 -17.52 -7.44
CA ARG A 59 15.34 -18.45 -8.58
C ARG A 59 14.05 -18.91 -9.25
N LEU A 60 12.91 -18.82 -8.54
CA LEU A 60 11.59 -19.15 -9.06
C LEU A 60 10.86 -17.93 -9.67
N GLY A 61 11.41 -16.72 -9.47
CA GLY A 61 10.97 -15.51 -10.17
C GLY A 61 11.50 -15.47 -11.61
N PRO A 62 11.13 -14.44 -12.41
CA PRO A 62 11.79 -14.22 -13.69
C PRO A 62 13.30 -14.17 -13.48
N ALA A 63 14.05 -14.99 -14.23
CA ALA A 63 15.47 -15.23 -13.98
C ALA A 63 16.27 -13.93 -13.81
N TYR A 64 16.98 -13.80 -12.69
CA TYR A 64 17.93 -12.72 -12.47
C TYR A 64 19.39 -13.23 -12.53
N PRO A 65 20.30 -12.49 -13.19
CA PRO A 65 20.01 -11.39 -14.11
C PRO A 65 19.26 -11.90 -15.35
N PRO A 66 18.37 -11.10 -15.97
CA PRO A 66 17.80 -11.46 -17.26
C PRO A 66 18.93 -11.70 -18.27
N ALA A 67 18.74 -12.62 -19.21
CA ALA A 67 19.75 -12.88 -20.23
C ALA A 67 20.05 -11.60 -21.04
N GLY A 68 21.28 -11.08 -20.91
CA GLY A 68 21.72 -9.84 -21.55
C GLY A 68 22.10 -8.73 -20.56
N PRO A 69 22.49 -7.54 -21.06
CA PRO A 69 22.92 -6.43 -20.21
C PRO A 69 21.72 -5.76 -19.50
N PHE A 70 21.60 -6.05 -18.21
CA PHE A 70 20.68 -5.38 -17.29
C PHE A 70 21.01 -3.88 -17.17
N SER A 71 20.05 -3.02 -17.51
CA SER A 71 20.22 -1.56 -17.56
C SER A 71 18.87 -0.86 -17.61
N ARG A 72 18.87 0.48 -17.64
CA ARG A 72 17.66 1.28 -17.93
C ARG A 72 16.98 0.90 -19.25
N ALA A 73 17.72 0.45 -20.25
CA ALA A 73 17.16 0.02 -21.54
C ALA A 73 16.54 -1.39 -21.48
N HIS A 74 16.97 -2.21 -20.52
CA HIS A 74 16.51 -3.59 -20.32
C HIS A 74 16.25 -3.85 -18.83
N PRO A 75 15.19 -3.24 -18.26
CA PRO A 75 14.88 -3.40 -16.85
C PRO A 75 14.34 -4.80 -16.53
N ALA A 76 14.53 -5.22 -15.28
CA ALA A 76 13.97 -6.45 -14.73
C ALA A 76 12.71 -6.12 -13.93
N TYR A 77 11.72 -7.01 -13.96
CA TYR A 77 10.42 -6.82 -13.32
C TYR A 77 10.12 -7.95 -12.35
N TYR A 78 9.81 -7.61 -11.11
CA TYR A 78 9.47 -8.59 -10.07
C TYR A 78 8.04 -8.37 -9.61
N PRO A 79 7.20 -9.41 -9.61
CA PRO A 79 5.85 -9.28 -9.07
C PRO A 79 5.89 -9.07 -7.55
N MET A 80 4.85 -8.44 -7.02
CA MET A 80 4.58 -8.44 -5.59
C MET A 80 4.43 -9.90 -5.09
N GLN A 81 5.01 -10.22 -3.94
CA GLN A 81 4.81 -11.52 -3.28
C GLN A 81 3.92 -11.38 -2.05
N ALA A 82 3.09 -12.39 -1.77
CA ALA A 82 2.48 -12.53 -0.45
C ALA A 82 3.50 -13.15 0.52
N GLU A 83 3.50 -12.73 1.79
CA GLU A 83 4.27 -13.45 2.80
C GLU A 83 3.64 -14.84 3.02
N GLU A 84 4.44 -15.88 2.76
CA GLU A 84 4.14 -17.32 2.93
C GLU A 84 2.97 -17.88 2.11
N GLY A 85 3.29 -18.52 0.97
CA GLY A 85 2.44 -19.51 0.31
C GLY A 85 1.25 -19.00 -0.51
N GLY A 86 0.91 -17.71 -0.41
CA GLY A 86 -0.08 -17.06 -1.27
C GLY A 86 0.52 -16.60 -2.61
N GLY A 87 -0.09 -16.95 -3.73
CA GLY A 87 0.33 -16.45 -5.04
C GLY A 87 0.30 -14.92 -5.10
N GLY A 88 1.30 -14.30 -5.70
CA GLY A 88 1.32 -12.86 -5.99
C GLY A 88 0.27 -12.51 -7.05
N GLY A 89 -0.92 -12.11 -6.62
CA GLY A 89 -2.04 -11.72 -7.48
C GLY A 89 -2.38 -10.24 -7.37
N PRO A 90 -3.21 -9.71 -8.29
CA PRO A 90 -3.68 -8.34 -8.18
C PRO A 90 -4.47 -8.13 -6.87
N LEU A 91 -4.29 -6.96 -6.28
CA LEU A 91 -5.10 -6.51 -5.15
C LEU A 91 -6.51 -6.19 -5.65
N ARG A 92 -7.52 -6.79 -5.04
CA ARG A 92 -8.92 -6.46 -5.32
C ARG A 92 -9.43 -5.44 -4.31
N LEU A 93 -9.63 -4.21 -4.76
CA LEU A 93 -10.05 -3.09 -3.91
C LEU A 93 -11.45 -2.61 -4.35
N THR A 94 -12.43 -2.77 -3.47
CA THR A 94 -13.73 -2.15 -3.58
C THR A 94 -13.71 -0.81 -2.87
N VAL A 95 -14.11 0.24 -3.58
CA VAL A 95 -14.25 1.59 -3.06
C VAL A 95 -15.72 1.93 -3.02
N ALA A 96 -16.21 2.38 -1.88
CA ALA A 96 -17.54 2.95 -1.73
C ALA A 96 -17.42 4.43 -1.38
N THR A 97 -18.11 5.27 -2.13
CA THR A 97 -18.07 6.72 -1.94
C THR A 97 -19.46 7.32 -1.98
N SER A 98 -19.65 8.39 -1.24
CA SER A 98 -20.82 9.28 -1.26
C SER A 98 -20.50 10.63 -1.91
N LEU A 99 -19.25 10.84 -2.30
CA LEU A 99 -18.78 12.08 -2.89
C LEU A 99 -19.27 12.23 -4.33
N PRO A 100 -19.65 13.44 -4.76
CA PRO A 100 -20.15 13.68 -6.12
C PRO A 100 -19.04 13.56 -7.18
N ARG A 101 -17.79 13.82 -6.80
CA ARG A 101 -16.59 13.62 -7.60
C ARG A 101 -15.46 13.20 -6.69
N ALA A 102 -14.86 12.05 -6.97
CA ALA A 102 -13.77 11.53 -6.16
C ALA A 102 -12.76 10.78 -7.01
N VAL A 103 -11.56 10.68 -6.47
CA VAL A 103 -10.44 9.96 -7.04
C VAL A 103 -9.87 9.00 -6.02
N LEU A 104 -9.40 7.85 -6.50
CA LEU A 104 -8.59 6.95 -5.71
C LEU A 104 -7.12 7.37 -5.88
N VAL A 105 -6.46 7.65 -4.75
CA VAL A 105 -5.07 8.10 -4.71
C VAL A 105 -4.20 7.02 -4.08
N LEU A 106 -3.12 6.64 -4.77
CA LEU A 106 -2.08 5.75 -4.27
C LEU A 106 -0.89 6.58 -3.79
N ARG A 107 -0.37 6.27 -2.59
CA ARG A 107 0.92 6.77 -2.10
C ARG A 107 1.86 5.61 -1.81
N ALA A 108 3.08 5.70 -2.31
CA ALA A 108 4.13 4.72 -2.10
C ALA A 108 5.25 5.32 -1.23
N GLN A 109 5.55 4.67 -0.11
CA GLN A 109 6.53 5.13 0.87
C GLN A 109 7.55 4.03 1.15
N PRO A 110 8.86 4.30 1.00
CA PRO A 110 9.89 3.34 1.37
C PRO A 110 9.75 2.95 2.84
N VAL A 111 9.83 1.65 3.13
CA VAL A 111 9.93 1.17 4.51
C VAL A 111 11.42 1.03 4.84
N PRO A 112 11.88 1.51 6.01
CA PRO A 112 13.25 1.28 6.43
C PRO A 112 13.56 -0.23 6.43
N PRO A 113 14.71 -0.65 5.89
CA PRO A 113 15.04 -2.05 5.79
C PRO A 113 15.13 -2.68 7.18
N VAL A 114 14.49 -3.84 7.36
CA VAL A 114 14.68 -4.66 8.54
C VAL A 114 15.95 -5.47 8.32
N ALA A 115 16.98 -5.25 9.14
CA ALA A 115 18.26 -5.95 9.09
C ALA A 115 19.03 -5.92 7.74
N GLY A 116 19.83 -4.87 7.52
CA GLY A 116 20.93 -4.88 6.53
C GLY A 116 20.55 -4.79 5.04
N GLY A 117 19.26 -4.75 4.69
CA GLY A 117 18.80 -4.49 3.32
C GLY A 117 18.88 -3.01 2.92
N SER A 118 18.58 -2.71 1.66
CA SER A 118 18.33 -1.33 1.19
C SER A 118 16.83 -1.06 1.08
N ALA A 119 16.40 0.15 1.44
CA ALA A 119 15.00 0.55 1.24
C ALA A 119 14.67 0.54 -0.26
N LEU A 120 13.50 0.01 -0.63
CA LEU A 120 13.06 0.06 -2.03
C LEU A 120 12.61 1.49 -2.39
N PRO A 121 13.15 2.09 -3.47
CA PRO A 121 12.69 3.38 -3.94
C PRO A 121 11.24 3.32 -4.43
N ALA A 122 10.40 4.28 -4.00
CA ALA A 122 8.98 4.28 -4.33
C ALA A 122 8.70 4.50 -5.83
N ASP A 123 9.55 5.26 -6.50
CA ASP A 123 9.49 5.53 -7.94
C ASP A 123 9.70 4.28 -8.82
N ARG A 124 10.22 3.20 -8.25
CA ARG A 124 10.43 1.91 -8.92
C ARG A 124 9.24 0.97 -8.86
N ILE A 125 8.19 1.33 -8.12
CA ILE A 125 6.94 0.59 -8.15
C ILE A 125 6.13 1.02 -9.36
N GLU A 126 5.75 0.05 -10.17
CA GLU A 126 4.78 0.22 -11.23
C GLU A 126 3.48 -0.48 -10.85
N TYR A 127 2.36 0.10 -11.28
CA TYR A 127 1.04 -0.44 -11.05
C TYR A 127 0.23 -0.52 -12.35
N SER A 128 -0.73 -1.43 -12.40
CA SER A 128 -1.73 -1.53 -13.46
C SER A 128 -3.11 -1.67 -12.81
N VAL A 129 -4.09 -0.94 -13.33
CA VAL A 129 -5.48 -0.97 -12.85
C VAL A 129 -6.34 -1.62 -13.92
N ASN A 130 -7.07 -2.69 -13.56
CA ASN A 130 -7.96 -3.43 -14.45
C ASN A 130 -7.27 -3.86 -15.78
N GLY A 131 -5.99 -4.22 -15.72
CA GLY A 131 -5.19 -4.64 -16.89
C GLY A 131 -4.74 -3.50 -17.81
N ALA A 132 -4.93 -2.23 -17.42
CA ALA A 132 -4.42 -1.08 -18.16
C ALA A 132 -2.88 -1.07 -18.28
N PRO A 133 -2.29 -0.29 -19.20
CA PRO A 133 -0.84 -0.15 -19.29
C PRO A 133 -0.20 0.22 -17.95
N TRP A 134 0.97 -0.37 -17.68
CA TRP A 134 1.72 -0.13 -16.45
C TRP A 134 2.14 1.33 -16.31
N GLN A 135 1.91 1.89 -15.12
CA GLN A 135 2.22 3.27 -14.78
C GLN A 135 3.21 3.30 -13.61
N PRO A 136 4.20 4.21 -13.59
CA PRO A 136 5.05 4.40 -12.42
C PRO A 136 4.27 5.07 -11.29
N SER A 137 4.51 4.65 -10.05
CA SER A 137 3.80 5.21 -8.88
C SER A 137 4.27 6.63 -8.52
N ARG A 138 5.54 6.97 -8.83
CA ARG A 138 6.19 8.27 -8.56
C ARG A 138 5.94 8.83 -7.14
N GLY A 139 5.69 7.98 -6.15
CA GLY A 139 5.40 8.34 -4.77
C GLY A 139 3.94 8.75 -4.48
N LEU A 140 3.26 9.47 -5.37
CA LEU A 140 1.85 9.87 -5.24
C LEU A 140 1.17 9.92 -6.61
N GLN A 141 0.07 9.19 -6.80
CA GLN A 141 -0.59 9.12 -8.09
C GLN A 141 -2.09 8.87 -7.98
N VAL A 142 -2.87 9.52 -8.85
CA VAL A 142 -4.29 9.18 -9.07
C VAL A 142 -4.36 7.88 -9.86
N VAL A 143 -4.95 6.85 -9.27
CA VAL A 143 -5.06 5.52 -9.86
C VAL A 143 -6.38 5.29 -10.59
N ALA A 144 -7.47 5.94 -10.17
CA ALA A 144 -8.77 5.86 -10.84
C ALA A 144 -9.67 7.07 -10.52
N LEU A 145 -10.54 7.41 -11.45
CA LEU A 145 -11.73 8.23 -11.18
C LEU A 145 -12.82 7.34 -10.61
N LEU A 146 -13.52 7.82 -9.59
CA LEU A 146 -14.60 7.09 -8.92
C LEU A 146 -15.96 7.53 -9.47
N PRO A 147 -16.98 6.66 -9.42
CA PRO A 147 -18.35 7.05 -9.76
C PRO A 147 -18.85 8.14 -8.79
N ALA A 148 -19.80 8.96 -9.28
CA ALA A 148 -20.50 9.93 -8.46
C ALA A 148 -21.43 9.20 -7.48
N GLY A 149 -20.96 8.97 -6.26
CA GLY A 149 -21.60 8.07 -5.32
C GLY A 149 -21.59 6.60 -5.76
N GLY A 150 -21.79 5.70 -4.80
CA GLY A 150 -21.92 4.27 -5.04
C GLY A 150 -20.63 3.48 -4.83
N GLN A 151 -20.46 2.38 -5.56
CA GLN A 151 -19.32 1.47 -5.38
C GLN A 151 -18.65 1.13 -6.71
N ALA A 152 -17.34 0.94 -6.66
CA ALA A 152 -16.54 0.43 -7.77
C ALA A 152 -15.48 -0.54 -7.25
N THR A 153 -15.20 -1.60 -8.01
CA THR A 153 -14.14 -2.56 -7.68
C THR A 153 -13.02 -2.47 -8.71
N PHE A 154 -11.79 -2.45 -8.21
CA PHE A 154 -10.56 -2.36 -8.98
C PHE A 154 -9.68 -3.57 -8.74
N GLU A 155 -9.05 -4.07 -9.80
CA GLU A 155 -7.94 -5.00 -9.74
C GLU A 155 -6.65 -4.23 -9.96
N ILE A 156 -5.80 -4.20 -8.93
CA ILE A 156 -4.56 -3.41 -8.92
C ILE A 156 -3.38 -4.38 -8.88
N ALA A 157 -2.71 -4.55 -10.01
CA ALA A 157 -1.46 -5.31 -10.08
C ALA A 157 -0.26 -4.40 -9.75
N LEU A 158 0.75 -4.97 -9.08
CA LEU A 158 1.94 -4.26 -8.63
C LEU A 158 3.20 -5.03 -9.04
N ARG A 159 4.22 -4.30 -9.49
CA ARG A 159 5.54 -4.85 -9.78
C ARG A 159 6.64 -3.87 -9.40
N LEU A 160 7.81 -4.41 -9.07
CA LEU A 160 9.04 -3.67 -8.88
C LEU A 160 9.83 -3.68 -10.20
N ARG A 161 10.26 -2.51 -10.65
CA ARG A 161 11.17 -2.31 -11.79
C ARG A 161 12.58 -2.01 -11.31
N LEU A 162 13.56 -2.77 -11.76
CA LEU A 162 14.98 -2.55 -11.46
C LEU A 162 15.77 -2.21 -12.74
N GLU A 163 16.79 -1.34 -12.66
CA GLU A 163 17.46 -0.73 -13.83
C GLU A 163 19.01 -0.85 -13.83
N GLY A 164 19.57 -1.93 -13.28
CA GLY A 164 21.03 -2.12 -13.19
C GLY A 164 21.52 -2.36 -11.76
N ASP A 165 20.68 -2.07 -10.77
CA ASP A 165 21.00 -2.15 -9.36
C ASP A 165 20.01 -3.05 -8.61
N GLU A 166 20.40 -4.31 -8.41
CA GLU A 166 19.60 -5.24 -7.61
C GLU A 166 19.92 -5.05 -6.12
N PRO A 167 18.93 -4.66 -5.30
CA PRO A 167 19.10 -4.64 -3.86
C PRO A 167 19.12 -6.09 -3.34
N ALA A 168 20.06 -6.42 -2.46
CA ALA A 168 20.12 -7.73 -1.83
C ALA A 168 18.94 -7.95 -0.87
N GLY A 169 18.32 -9.13 -0.94
CA GLY A 169 17.32 -9.59 0.01
C GLY A 169 15.89 -9.12 -0.29
N VAL A 170 15.00 -9.31 0.69
CA VAL A 170 13.58 -8.92 0.58
C VAL A 170 13.46 -7.41 0.78
N GLY A 171 12.95 -6.72 -0.24
CA GLY A 171 12.65 -5.30 -0.15
C GLY A 171 11.18 -5.08 0.22
N GLN A 172 10.91 -4.14 1.12
CA GLN A 172 9.55 -3.79 1.55
C GLN A 172 9.21 -2.33 1.19
N ILE A 173 7.94 -2.10 0.86
CA ILE A 173 7.38 -0.76 0.67
C ILE A 173 5.99 -0.68 1.29
N GLN A 174 5.64 0.50 1.79
CA GLN A 174 4.32 0.80 2.31
C GLN A 174 3.52 1.51 1.23
N LEU A 175 2.39 0.93 0.85
CA LEU A 175 1.42 1.51 -0.06
C LEU A 175 0.19 1.96 0.72
N SER A 176 -0.32 3.14 0.39
CA SER A 176 -1.55 3.63 1.00
C SER A 176 -2.52 4.12 -0.06
N TRP A 177 -3.80 3.76 0.10
CA TRP A 177 -4.88 4.24 -0.75
C TRP A 177 -5.82 5.13 0.07
N THR A 178 -6.28 6.20 -0.55
CA THR A 178 -7.25 7.12 0.05
C THR A 178 -8.22 7.58 -1.03
N VAL A 179 -9.48 7.75 -0.66
CA VAL A 179 -10.51 8.39 -1.48
C VAL A 179 -10.46 9.88 -1.21
N GLU A 180 -10.12 10.66 -2.21
CA GLU A 180 -10.03 12.12 -2.11
C GLU A 180 -11.11 12.76 -3.01
N ALA A 181 -11.72 13.86 -2.55
CA ALA A 181 -12.61 14.65 -3.39
C ALA A 181 -11.80 15.31 -4.52
N GLN A 182 -12.41 15.42 -5.71
CA GLN A 182 -11.79 16.06 -6.88
C GLN A 182 -11.97 17.57 -6.89
#